data_AF-A0A7C7JU68-F1
#
_entry.id   AF-A0A7C7JU68-F1
#
_cell.length_a   1.000
_cell.length_b   1.000
_cell.length_c   1.000
_cell.angle_alpha   90.00
_cell.angle_beta   90.00
_cell.angle_gamma   90.00
#
_symmetry.space_group_name_H-M   'P 1'
#
loop_
_entity.id
_entity.type
_entity.pdbx_description
1 polymer ?
#
loop_
_entity_poly.entity_id
_entity_poly.type
_entity_poly.pdbx_seq_one_letter_code
_entity_poly.pdbx_strand_id
1 'polypeptide(L)'
;MKKKKPYTVRKLINDIHLWLGLASGIILFLVCFSGTILAFEHDIKEFFSEEFVVTPEANTQTVTQLVSTLKEKNEGFVTGLQIPSEANQPYAFSVKKDVKQRRGATVLVNPYNSEVKTVEKSSADAFLFSMFKLHRWLLLDINIGRPIVGIATIIFLILSISGIVLWFPKKFKWRNFKQGFKIKTNANWKRINHDLHNTLGFYSCIIVLIMGITGLCWSFEGYREGLGNL
;
A
#
# COMPACT_ATOMS: atom_id res chain seq x y z
N MET A 1 -13.50 54.59 -2.06
CA MET A 1 -13.93 53.21 -1.70
C MET A 1 -13.15 52.20 -2.55
N LYS A 2 -12.30 51.35 -1.96
CA LYS A 2 -11.57 50.30 -2.70
C LYS A 2 -12.58 49.24 -3.17
N LYS A 3 -12.80 49.11 -4.49
CA LYS A 3 -13.66 48.06 -5.08
C LYS A 3 -13.18 46.69 -4.58
N LYS A 4 -14.02 45.96 -3.84
CA LYS A 4 -13.74 44.57 -3.44
C LYS A 4 -13.62 43.75 -4.73
N LYS A 5 -12.44 43.17 -4.98
CA LYS A 5 -12.25 42.27 -6.12
C LYS A 5 -13.23 41.10 -6.00
N PRO A 6 -13.92 40.70 -7.09
CA PRO A 6 -14.88 39.61 -7.05
C PRO A 6 -14.18 38.29 -6.67
N TYR A 7 -14.89 37.46 -5.91
CA TYR A 7 -14.40 36.14 -5.53
C TYR A 7 -14.40 35.23 -6.76
N THR A 8 -13.21 34.90 -7.26
CA THR A 8 -13.06 34.11 -8.49
C THR A 8 -13.18 32.62 -8.20
N VAL A 9 -13.65 31.82 -9.15
CA VAL A 9 -13.71 30.34 -9.07
C VAL A 9 -12.37 29.73 -8.65
N ARG A 10 -11.25 30.21 -9.18
CA ARG A 10 -9.91 29.74 -8.78
C ARG A 10 -9.56 30.02 -7.31
N LYS A 11 -10.12 31.08 -6.72
CA LYS A 11 -9.96 31.38 -5.30
C LYS A 11 -10.79 30.42 -4.44
N LEU A 12 -12.01 30.09 -4.88
CA LEU A 12 -12.82 29.03 -4.28
C LEU A 12 -12.09 27.69 -4.27
N ILE A 13 -11.57 27.26 -5.43
CA ILE A 13 -10.83 26.00 -5.54
C ILE A 13 -9.60 26.00 -4.64
N ASN A 14 -8.87 27.12 -4.55
CA ASN A 14 -7.72 27.26 -3.66
C ASN A 14 -8.12 27.14 -2.19
N ASP A 15 -9.19 27.81 -1.77
CA ASP A 15 -9.64 27.80 -0.39
C ASP A 15 -10.16 26.40 -0.01
N ILE A 16 -10.95 25.75 -0.87
CA ILE A 16 -11.40 24.37 -0.71
C ILE A 16 -10.20 23.42 -0.62
N HIS A 17 -9.23 23.52 -1.54
CA HIS A 17 -8.05 22.67 -1.56
C HIS A 17 -7.22 22.82 -0.28
N LEU A 18 -7.01 24.06 0.18
CA LEU A 18 -6.26 24.35 1.40
C LEU A 18 -6.96 23.78 2.63
N TRP A 19 -8.25 24.07 2.81
CA TRP A 19 -8.97 23.67 4.02
C TRP A 19 -9.27 22.18 4.05
N LEU A 20 -9.67 21.58 2.93
CA LEU A 20 -9.84 20.13 2.85
C LEU A 20 -8.50 19.40 3.02
N GLY A 21 -7.42 19.91 2.40
CA GLY A 21 -6.09 19.32 2.54
C GLY A 21 -5.56 19.40 3.96
N LEU A 22 -5.81 20.51 4.67
CA LEU A 22 -5.43 20.64 6.07
C LEU A 22 -6.26 19.72 6.97
N ALA A 23 -7.58 19.62 6.74
CA ALA A 23 -8.46 18.79 7.54
C ALA A 23 -8.20 17.29 7.34
N SER A 24 -7.98 16.84 6.10
CA SER A 24 -7.71 15.43 5.78
C SER A 24 -6.23 15.05 5.89
N GLY A 25 -5.33 16.03 5.98
CA GLY A 25 -3.89 15.82 5.90
C GLY A 25 -3.33 14.88 6.96
N ILE A 26 -3.88 14.88 8.18
CA ILE A 26 -3.43 13.98 9.25
C ILE A 26 -3.78 12.52 8.96
N ILE A 27 -4.99 12.26 8.44
CA ILE A 27 -5.45 10.93 8.07
C ILE A 27 -4.62 10.42 6.89
N LEU A 28 -4.46 11.27 5.87
CA LEU A 28 -3.66 10.93 4.69
C LEU A 28 -2.19 10.68 5.05
N PHE A 29 -1.62 11.45 5.97
CA PHE A 29 -0.27 11.21 6.46
C PHE A 29 -0.14 9.82 7.08
N LEU A 30 -1.04 9.43 7.98
CA LEU A 30 -1.00 8.10 8.61
C LEU A 30 -1.16 6.98 7.58
N VAL A 31 -2.13 7.11 6.66
CA VAL A 31 -2.40 6.10 5.62
C VAL A 31 -1.22 5.98 4.65
N CYS A 32 -0.66 7.10 4.18
CA CYS A 32 0.51 7.09 3.31
C CYS A 32 1.74 6.53 4.03
N PHE A 33 1.98 6.94 5.28
CA PHE A 33 3.10 6.45 6.08
C PHE A 33 3.05 4.93 6.27
N SER A 34 1.90 4.40 6.71
CA SER A 34 1.73 2.95 6.84
C SER A 34 1.78 2.23 5.49
N GLY A 35 1.27 2.85 4.42
CA GLY A 35 1.32 2.31 3.06
C GLY A 35 2.75 2.20 2.53
N THR A 36 3.59 3.20 2.79
CA THR A 36 5.01 3.17 2.44
C THR A 36 5.72 2.02 3.15
N ILE A 37 5.47 1.80 4.45
CA ILE A 37 6.06 0.66 5.18
C ILE A 37 5.60 -0.67 4.58
N LEU A 38 4.31 -0.81 4.26
CA LEU A 38 3.75 -2.02 3.67
C LEU A 38 4.28 -2.32 2.27
N ALA A 39 4.71 -1.30 1.51
CA ALA A 39 5.34 -1.52 0.21
C ALA A 39 6.65 -2.32 0.33
N PHE A 40 7.28 -2.32 1.51
CA PHE A 40 8.49 -3.09 1.83
C PHE A 40 8.19 -4.30 2.74
N GLU A 41 6.94 -4.76 2.82
CA GLU A 41 6.56 -5.90 3.69
C GLU A 41 7.42 -7.15 3.42
N HIS A 42 7.69 -7.46 2.15
CA HIS A 42 8.51 -8.61 1.77
C HIS A 42 9.94 -8.47 2.30
N ASP A 43 10.61 -7.36 1.97
CA ASP A 43 12.00 -7.11 2.34
C ASP A 43 12.17 -7.05 3.87
N ILE A 44 11.21 -6.45 4.57
CA ILE A 44 11.21 -6.40 6.04
C ILE A 44 11.09 -7.83 6.60
N LYS A 45 10.16 -8.64 6.07
CA LYS A 45 9.99 -10.02 6.55
C LYS A 45 11.22 -10.87 6.28
N GLU A 46 11.80 -10.75 5.10
CA GLU A 46 13.03 -11.45 4.73
C GLU A 46 14.17 -11.09 5.68
N PHE A 47 14.38 -9.80 5.93
CA PHE A 47 15.42 -9.30 6.83
C PHE A 47 15.29 -9.82 8.28
N PHE A 48 14.06 -10.03 8.75
CA PHE A 48 13.79 -10.56 10.10
C PHE A 48 13.53 -12.07 10.14
N SER A 49 13.52 -12.75 8.99
CA SER A 49 13.29 -14.20 8.92
C SER A 49 14.57 -14.95 9.24
N GLU A 50 14.44 -16.07 9.96
CA GLU A 50 15.53 -17.04 10.04
C GLU A 50 15.63 -17.77 8.70
N GLU A 51 16.78 -17.67 8.05
CA GLU A 51 17.05 -18.33 6.78
C GLU A 51 16.96 -19.86 6.97
N PHE A 52 15.93 -20.48 6.40
CA PHE A 52 15.82 -21.94 6.36
C PHE A 52 16.53 -22.45 5.11
N VAL A 53 17.86 -22.50 5.16
CA VAL A 53 18.69 -22.99 4.06
C VAL A 53 18.60 -24.50 3.99
N VAL A 54 18.28 -25.04 2.81
CA VAL A 54 18.32 -26.48 2.56
C VAL A 54 19.62 -26.84 1.84
N THR A 55 20.19 -27.99 2.19
CA THR A 55 21.38 -28.51 1.50
C THR A 55 20.91 -29.34 0.30
N PRO A 56 21.32 -29.01 -0.95
CA PRO A 56 20.91 -29.78 -2.11
C PRO A 56 21.42 -31.22 -2.08
N GLU A 57 20.52 -32.19 -2.26
CA GLU A 57 20.87 -33.61 -2.38
C GLU A 57 20.41 -34.19 -3.74
N ALA A 58 20.98 -35.32 -4.13
CA ALA A 58 20.72 -35.93 -5.44
C ALA A 58 19.26 -36.40 -5.63
N ASN A 59 18.55 -36.71 -4.54
CA ASN A 59 17.17 -37.17 -4.57
C ASN A 59 16.22 -36.05 -4.12
N THR A 60 15.56 -35.41 -5.09
CA THR A 60 14.42 -34.54 -4.83
C THR A 60 13.16 -35.36 -4.73
N GLN A 61 12.38 -35.16 -3.67
CA GLN A 61 11.06 -35.78 -3.56
C GLN A 61 10.07 -35.08 -4.49
N THR A 62 9.13 -35.87 -5.01
CA THR A 62 8.05 -35.32 -5.83
C THR A 62 7.11 -34.49 -4.98
N VAL A 63 6.48 -33.48 -5.59
CA VAL A 63 5.48 -32.63 -4.91
C VAL A 63 4.36 -33.48 -4.29
N THR A 64 3.94 -34.55 -4.95
CA THR A 64 2.91 -35.47 -4.45
C THR A 64 3.33 -36.15 -3.15
N GLN A 65 4.59 -36.55 -3.02
CA GLN A 65 5.13 -37.14 -1.78
C GLN A 65 5.12 -36.11 -0.65
N LEU A 66 5.59 -34.89 -0.92
CA LEU A 66 5.63 -33.81 0.08
C LEU A 66 4.22 -33.42 0.56
N VAL A 67 3.24 -33.35 -0.35
CA VAL A 67 1.82 -33.10 0.01
C VAL A 67 1.26 -34.22 0.88
N SER A 68 1.60 -35.48 0.58
CA SER A 68 1.19 -36.62 1.41
C SER A 68 1.81 -36.55 2.80
N THR A 69 3.11 -36.22 2.90
CA THR A 69 3.78 -36.02 4.20
C THR A 69 3.13 -34.90 5.02
N LEU A 70 2.72 -33.78 4.38
CA LEU A 70 2.01 -32.70 5.07
C LEU A 70 0.63 -33.12 5.57
N LYS A 71 -0.08 -33.97 4.82
CA LYS A 71 -1.35 -34.56 5.26
C LYS A 71 -1.14 -35.52 6.44
N GLU A 72 -0.12 -36.37 6.39
CA GLU A 72 0.22 -37.31 7.46
C GLU A 72 0.62 -36.59 8.75
N LYS A 73 1.36 -35.48 8.65
CA LYS A 73 1.70 -34.61 9.79
C LYS A 73 0.55 -33.73 10.28
N ASN A 74 -0.63 -33.83 9.67
CA ASN A 74 -1.85 -33.10 10.03
C ASN A 74 -1.67 -31.56 10.00
N GLU A 75 -0.84 -31.04 9.09
CA GLU A 75 -0.59 -29.60 8.95
C GLU A 75 -1.74 -28.86 8.25
N GLY A 76 -2.67 -29.60 7.64
CA GLY A 76 -3.90 -29.09 7.02
C GLY A 76 -3.96 -29.31 5.52
N PHE A 77 -4.94 -28.68 4.88
CA PHE A 77 -5.15 -28.77 3.44
C PHE A 77 -4.21 -27.83 2.70
N VAL A 78 -3.39 -28.37 1.80
CA VAL A 78 -2.54 -27.59 0.90
C VAL A 78 -3.43 -26.84 -0.10
N THR A 79 -3.24 -25.53 -0.16
CA THR A 79 -3.99 -24.61 -1.04
C THR A 79 -3.12 -23.87 -2.04
N GLY A 80 -1.81 -23.90 -1.85
CA GLY A 80 -0.84 -23.28 -2.75
C GLY A 80 0.55 -23.84 -2.49
N LEU A 81 1.39 -23.78 -3.52
CA LEU A 81 2.78 -24.20 -3.50
C LEU A 81 3.60 -23.15 -4.25
N GLN A 82 4.68 -22.71 -3.62
CA GLN A 82 5.71 -21.89 -4.24
C GLN A 82 7.02 -22.68 -4.23
N ILE A 83 7.54 -22.91 -5.43
CA ILE A 83 8.82 -23.60 -5.65
C ILE A 83 9.85 -22.50 -5.95
N PRO A 84 10.91 -22.36 -5.13
CA PRO A 84 11.98 -21.41 -5.39
C PRO A 84 12.81 -21.83 -6.62
N SER A 85 13.43 -20.85 -7.28
CA SER A 85 14.32 -21.12 -8.41
C SER A 85 15.68 -21.67 -7.99
N GLU A 86 16.11 -21.37 -6.76
CA GLU A 86 17.38 -21.82 -6.21
C GLU A 86 17.23 -23.15 -5.45
N ALA A 87 18.15 -24.09 -5.69
CA ALA A 87 18.11 -25.44 -5.09
C ALA A 87 18.38 -25.46 -3.58
N ASN A 88 18.95 -24.38 -3.04
CA ASN A 88 19.23 -24.24 -1.60
C ASN A 88 18.07 -23.63 -0.81
N GLN A 89 16.91 -23.42 -1.44
CA GLN A 89 15.73 -22.86 -0.80
C GLN A 89 14.61 -23.91 -0.62
N PRO A 90 13.88 -23.86 0.50
CA PRO A 90 12.81 -24.79 0.81
C PRO A 90 11.56 -24.51 -0.02
N TYR A 91 10.73 -25.52 -0.21
CA TYR A 91 9.42 -25.34 -0.85
C TYR A 91 8.45 -24.72 0.15
N ALA A 92 7.75 -23.65 -0.25
CA ALA A 92 6.78 -22.99 0.61
C ALA A 92 5.36 -23.44 0.27
N PHE A 93 4.72 -24.12 1.23
CA PHE A 93 3.34 -24.60 1.11
C PHE A 93 2.40 -23.69 1.89
N SER A 94 1.30 -23.28 1.25
CA SER A 94 0.18 -22.60 1.93
C SER A 94 -0.82 -23.63 2.42
N VAL A 95 -0.92 -23.83 3.73
CA VAL A 95 -1.82 -24.80 4.35
C VAL A 95 -2.96 -24.13 5.10
N LYS A 96 -4.16 -24.73 5.05
CA LYS A 96 -5.32 -24.30 5.84
C LYS A 96 -5.77 -25.44 6.74
N LYS A 97 -5.85 -25.19 8.06
CA LYS A 97 -6.38 -26.18 9.01
C LYS A 97 -7.90 -26.33 8.89
N ASP A 98 -8.60 -25.29 8.45
CA ASP A 98 -10.02 -25.31 8.14
C ASP A 98 -10.26 -24.64 6.77
N VAL A 99 -11.07 -25.30 5.92
CA VAL A 99 -11.45 -24.82 4.58
C VAL A 99 -12.12 -23.45 4.64
N LYS A 100 -12.81 -23.13 5.75
CA LYS A 100 -13.48 -21.85 5.97
C LYS A 100 -12.51 -20.71 6.31
N GLN A 101 -11.25 -20.99 6.65
CA GLN A 101 -10.28 -19.95 6.95
C GLN A 101 -9.92 -19.13 5.71
N ARG A 102 -10.00 -17.80 5.85
CA ARG A 102 -9.69 -16.87 4.77
C ARG A 102 -8.19 -16.81 4.43
N ARG A 103 -7.32 -17.01 5.41
CA ARG A 103 -5.85 -17.05 5.27
C ARG A 103 -5.31 -18.35 5.87
N GLY A 104 -4.40 -19.00 5.16
CA GLY A 104 -3.65 -20.17 5.64
C GLY A 104 -2.36 -19.79 6.37
N ALA A 105 -1.64 -20.79 6.86
CA ALA A 105 -0.26 -20.68 7.32
C ALA A 105 0.70 -21.06 6.21
N THR A 106 1.90 -20.50 6.21
CA THR A 106 2.99 -20.93 5.33
C THR A 106 3.84 -21.94 6.08
N VAL A 107 4.10 -23.07 5.45
CA VAL A 107 4.94 -24.14 5.96
C VAL A 107 6.09 -24.33 4.97
N LEU A 108 7.32 -24.27 5.46
CA LEU A 108 8.52 -24.51 4.67
C LEU A 108 8.85 -26.00 4.76
N VAL A 109 9.07 -26.62 3.60
CA VAL A 109 9.37 -28.05 3.50
C VAL A 109 10.67 -28.21 2.74
N ASN A 110 11.59 -28.97 3.31
CA ASN A 110 12.81 -29.36 2.62
C ASN A 110 12.49 -30.47 1.60
N PRO A 111 12.72 -30.24 0.30
CA PRO A 111 12.37 -31.20 -0.75
C PRO A 111 13.25 -32.45 -0.78
N TYR A 112 14.37 -32.46 -0.06
CA TYR A 112 15.33 -33.56 -0.04
C TYR A 112 15.04 -34.55 1.10
N ASN A 113 14.74 -34.06 2.30
CA ASN A 113 14.59 -34.90 3.51
C ASN A 113 13.19 -34.85 4.15
N SER A 114 12.23 -34.10 3.60
CA SER A 114 10.88 -33.90 4.15
C SER A 114 10.82 -33.30 5.55
N GLU A 115 11.87 -32.59 5.95
CA GLU A 115 11.85 -31.75 7.13
C GLU A 115 10.86 -30.62 6.92
N VAL A 116 9.99 -30.41 7.92
CA VAL A 116 8.90 -29.45 7.87
C VAL A 116 9.15 -28.42 8.96
N LYS A 117 9.35 -27.16 8.57
CA LYS A 117 9.43 -26.00 9.47
C LYS A 117 8.18 -25.16 9.27
N THR A 118 7.32 -25.14 10.28
CA THR A 118 6.16 -24.24 10.31
C THR A 118 6.67 -22.83 10.58
N VAL A 119 6.33 -21.87 9.73
CA VAL A 119 6.72 -20.47 9.94
C VAL A 119 5.87 -19.90 11.06
N GLU A 120 6.46 -19.78 12.25
CA GLU A 120 5.82 -19.08 13.36
C GLU A 120 5.70 -17.59 13.04
N LYS A 121 4.63 -16.96 13.54
CA LYS A 121 4.41 -15.52 13.33
C LYS A 121 5.45 -14.74 14.11
N SER A 122 6.32 -14.04 13.39
CA SER A 122 7.36 -13.20 13.98
C SER A 122 6.77 -11.91 14.58
N SER A 123 7.59 -11.20 15.37
CA SER A 123 7.27 -9.83 15.80
C SER A 123 7.12 -8.87 14.61
N ALA A 124 7.86 -9.11 13.51
CA ALA A 124 7.74 -8.36 12.26
C ALA A 124 6.35 -8.56 11.62
N ASP A 125 5.81 -9.78 11.62
CA ASP A 125 4.45 -10.05 11.15
C ASP A 125 3.40 -9.29 11.95
N ALA A 126 3.54 -9.24 13.28
CA ALA A 126 2.63 -8.52 14.15
C ALA A 126 2.69 -7.00 13.91
N PHE A 127 3.89 -6.46 13.71
CA PHE A 127 4.11 -5.05 13.38
C PHE A 127 3.52 -4.68 12.02
N LEU A 128 3.83 -5.45 10.97
CA LEU A 128 3.31 -5.23 9.61
C LEU A 128 1.80 -5.39 9.56
N PHE A 129 1.23 -6.35 10.30
CA PHE A 129 -0.22 -6.44 10.44
C PHE A 129 -0.80 -5.19 11.11
N SER A 130 -0.13 -4.62 12.12
CA SER A 130 -0.56 -3.36 12.74
C SER A 130 -0.49 -2.19 11.76
N MET A 131 0.55 -2.11 10.91
CA MET A 131 0.61 -1.13 9.82
C MET A 131 -0.51 -1.34 8.80
N PHE A 132 -0.85 -2.58 8.46
CA PHE A 132 -1.99 -2.89 7.60
C PHE A 132 -3.31 -2.41 8.21
N LYS A 133 -3.51 -2.63 9.51
CA LYS A 133 -4.68 -2.14 10.26
C LYS A 133 -4.74 -0.60 10.26
N LEU A 134 -3.60 0.07 10.46
CA LEU A 134 -3.51 1.53 10.40
C LEU A 134 -3.87 2.04 9.00
N HIS A 135 -3.32 1.43 7.96
CA HIS A 135 -3.58 1.81 6.56
C HIS A 135 -5.04 1.60 6.16
N ARG A 136 -5.65 0.47 6.55
CA ARG A 136 -6.98 0.08 6.07
C ARG A 136 -8.12 0.67 6.89
N TRP A 137 -7.92 0.85 8.20
CA TRP A 137 -8.98 1.25 9.12
C TRP A 137 -8.49 2.06 10.33
N LEU A 138 -7.32 2.71 10.24
CA LEU A 138 -6.78 3.59 11.28
C LEU A 138 -6.64 2.95 12.67
N LEU A 139 -6.40 1.63 12.73
CA LEU A 139 -6.41 0.83 13.97
C LEU A 139 -7.76 0.80 14.71
N LEU A 140 -8.83 1.34 14.12
CA LEU A 140 -10.20 1.27 14.66
C LEU A 140 -10.89 -0.04 14.28
N ASP A 141 -12.13 -0.22 14.76
CA ASP A 141 -12.99 -1.29 14.26
C ASP A 141 -13.20 -1.15 12.75
N ILE A 142 -13.27 -2.29 12.05
CA ILE A 142 -13.38 -2.33 10.58
C ILE A 142 -14.63 -1.60 10.06
N ASN A 143 -15.74 -1.62 10.81
CA ASN A 143 -16.99 -1.00 10.38
C ASN A 143 -16.94 0.52 10.45
N ILE A 144 -16.03 1.08 11.27
CA ILE A 144 -15.87 2.52 11.47
C ILE A 144 -14.68 3.04 10.67
N GLY A 145 -13.53 2.38 10.77
CA GLY A 145 -12.29 2.83 10.16
C GLY A 145 -12.27 2.72 8.63
N ARG A 146 -12.84 1.63 8.07
CA ARG A 146 -12.87 1.41 6.61
C ARG A 146 -13.62 2.53 5.87
N PRO A 147 -14.83 2.96 6.31
CA PRO A 147 -15.50 4.13 5.74
C PRO A 147 -14.70 5.43 5.87
N ILE A 148 -14.06 5.69 7.02
CA ILE A 148 -13.27 6.91 7.23
C ILE A 148 -12.12 7.00 6.22
N VAL A 149 -11.34 5.92 6.08
CA VAL A 149 -10.24 5.86 5.10
C VAL A 149 -10.78 5.97 3.66
N GLY A 150 -11.93 5.34 3.38
CA GLY A 150 -12.61 5.45 2.09
C GLY A 150 -12.99 6.89 1.73
N ILE A 151 -13.65 7.61 2.66
CA ILE A 151 -14.03 9.02 2.47
C ILE A 151 -12.78 9.91 2.36
N ALA A 152 -11.76 9.67 3.18
CA ALA A 152 -10.49 10.39 3.09
C ALA A 152 -9.83 10.19 1.72
N THR A 153 -9.92 8.98 1.15
CA THR A 153 -9.43 8.69 -0.21
C THR A 153 -10.22 9.46 -1.27
N ILE A 154 -11.54 9.56 -1.16
CA ILE A 154 -12.37 10.37 -2.08
C ILE A 154 -11.98 11.84 -1.99
N ILE A 155 -11.84 12.39 -0.78
CA ILE A 155 -11.39 13.77 -0.56
C ILE A 155 -10.01 13.96 -1.19
N PHE A 156 -9.10 13.00 -1.03
CA PHE A 156 -7.76 13.04 -1.61
C PHE A 156 -7.76 13.03 -3.15
N LEU A 157 -8.67 12.28 -3.80
CA LEU A 157 -8.85 12.32 -5.25
C LEU A 157 -9.32 13.71 -5.71
N ILE A 158 -10.30 14.30 -5.03
CA ILE A 158 -10.77 15.68 -5.31
C ILE A 158 -9.64 16.69 -5.09
N LEU A 159 -8.84 16.52 -4.03
CA LEU A 159 -7.67 17.34 -3.75
C LEU A 159 -6.60 17.21 -4.84
N SER A 160 -6.35 16.01 -5.35
CA SER A 160 -5.38 15.79 -6.42
C SER A 160 -5.81 16.47 -7.72
N ILE A 161 -7.10 16.37 -8.09
CA ILE A 161 -7.66 17.04 -9.27
C ILE A 161 -7.65 18.57 -9.09
N SER A 162 -8.06 19.08 -7.93
CA SER A 162 -8.01 20.52 -7.66
C SER A 162 -6.56 21.04 -7.61
N GLY A 163 -5.63 20.24 -7.10
CA GLY A 163 -4.20 20.54 -7.05
C GLY A 163 -3.61 20.74 -8.44
N ILE A 164 -3.89 19.83 -9.39
CA ILE A 164 -3.40 19.99 -10.77
C ILE A 164 -4.03 21.20 -11.46
N VAL A 165 -5.33 21.48 -11.23
CA VAL A 165 -6.00 22.69 -11.74
C VAL A 165 -5.34 23.96 -11.19
N LEU A 166 -4.94 23.96 -9.91
CA LEU A 166 -4.26 25.08 -9.28
C LEU A 166 -2.80 25.23 -9.72
N TRP A 167 -2.14 24.11 -10.06
CA TRP A 167 -0.76 24.07 -10.55
C TRP A 167 -0.60 24.84 -11.87
N PHE A 168 -1.59 24.77 -12.77
CA PHE A 168 -1.55 25.55 -14.03
C PHE A 168 -1.55 27.06 -13.77
N PRO A 169 -0.54 27.83 -14.23
CA PRO A 169 -0.43 29.25 -13.91
C PRO A 169 -1.55 30.08 -14.55
N LYS A 170 -2.01 31.14 -13.88
CA LYS A 170 -3.04 32.06 -14.41
C LYS A 170 -2.65 32.71 -15.75
N LYS A 171 -1.34 32.85 -15.98
CA LYS A 171 -0.77 33.36 -17.23
C LYS A 171 0.10 32.26 -17.81
N PHE A 172 -0.28 31.76 -18.99
CA PHE A 172 0.46 30.77 -19.78
C PHE A 172 1.75 31.36 -20.33
N LYS A 173 2.73 31.57 -19.46
CA LYS A 173 4.10 31.96 -19.84
C LYS A 173 5.05 30.87 -19.32
N TRP A 174 5.95 30.40 -20.18
CA TRP A 174 6.92 29.34 -19.86
C TRP A 174 7.69 29.57 -18.55
N ARG A 175 8.03 30.84 -18.26
CA ARG A 175 8.71 31.24 -17.01
C ARG A 175 7.93 30.85 -15.73
N ASN A 176 6.59 30.87 -15.78
CA ASN A 176 5.75 30.52 -14.65
C ASN A 176 5.67 29.00 -14.45
N PHE A 177 5.68 28.24 -15.55
CA PHE A 177 5.76 26.78 -15.51
C PHE A 177 7.10 26.29 -14.97
N LYS A 178 8.22 26.91 -15.38
CA LYS A 178 9.57 26.54 -14.94
C LYS A 178 9.73 26.55 -13.41
N GLN A 179 8.96 27.37 -12.70
CA GLN A 179 8.98 27.40 -11.23
C GLN A 179 8.23 26.22 -10.60
N GLY A 180 7.26 25.62 -11.28
CA GLY A 180 6.53 24.44 -10.82
C GLY A 180 7.28 23.12 -10.98
N PHE A 181 8.37 23.12 -11.74
CA PHE A 181 9.22 21.94 -11.99
C PHE A 181 10.54 21.95 -11.21
N LYS A 182 10.85 23.03 -10.48
CA LYS A 182 12.14 23.19 -9.80
C LYS A 182 11.95 23.55 -8.34
N ILE A 183 12.51 22.71 -7.47
CA ILE A 183 12.58 22.98 -6.03
C ILE A 183 13.73 23.93 -5.77
N LYS A 184 13.45 25.08 -5.12
CA LYS A 184 14.49 25.97 -4.61
C LYS A 184 14.88 25.52 -3.20
N THR A 185 16.06 24.95 -3.06
CA THR A 185 16.59 24.44 -1.77
C THR A 185 17.27 25.54 -0.94
N ASN A 186 17.71 26.64 -1.57
CA ASN A 186 18.28 27.80 -0.89
C ASN A 186 17.23 28.90 -0.66
N ALA A 187 16.26 28.63 0.21
CA ALA A 187 15.16 29.55 0.54
C ALA A 187 14.63 29.32 1.97
N ASN A 188 13.75 30.20 2.45
CA ASN A 188 13.07 30.00 3.73
C ASN A 188 12.21 28.71 3.70
N TRP A 189 12.09 28.00 4.83
CA TRP A 189 11.34 26.75 5.02
C TRP A 189 9.94 26.78 4.39
N LYS A 190 9.19 27.88 4.56
CA LYS A 190 7.86 28.04 3.94
C LYS A 190 7.91 27.93 2.42
N ARG A 191 8.94 28.49 1.79
CA ARG A 191 9.14 28.43 0.34
C ARG A 191 9.59 27.04 -0.10
N ILE A 192 10.48 26.40 0.65
CA ILE A 192 10.94 25.04 0.38
C ILE A 192 9.74 24.08 0.42
N ASN A 193 8.94 24.09 1.49
CA ASN A 193 7.79 23.20 1.63
C ASN A 193 6.74 23.41 0.54
N HIS A 194 6.47 24.67 0.17
CA HIS A 194 5.59 24.98 -0.95
C HIS A 194 6.13 24.46 -2.28
N ASP A 195 7.41 24.68 -2.57
CA ASP A 195 8.03 24.21 -3.81
C ASP A 195 8.12 22.67 -3.84
N LEU A 196 8.33 22.02 -2.69
CA LEU A 196 8.31 20.56 -2.53
C LEU A 196 6.91 19.99 -2.83
N HIS A 197 5.87 20.50 -2.17
CA HIS A 197 4.49 20.07 -2.40
C HIS A 197 4.05 20.30 -3.84
N ASN A 198 4.35 21.48 -4.41
CA ASN A 198 3.96 21.82 -5.78
C ASN A 198 4.69 20.98 -6.84
N THR A 199 5.99 20.75 -6.66
CA THR A 199 6.80 20.01 -7.63
C THR A 199 6.56 18.51 -7.51
N LEU A 200 6.66 17.95 -6.30
CA LEU A 200 6.42 16.52 -6.07
C LEU A 200 4.96 16.16 -6.35
N GLY A 201 4.02 16.97 -5.89
CA GLY A 201 2.60 16.76 -6.14
C GLY A 201 2.27 16.69 -7.63
N PHE A 202 2.94 17.49 -8.48
CA PHE A 202 2.79 17.38 -9.93
C PHE A 202 3.32 16.05 -10.47
N TYR A 203 4.55 15.68 -10.12
CA TYR A 203 5.17 14.44 -10.62
C TYR A 203 4.45 13.19 -10.13
N SER A 204 3.97 13.18 -8.89
CA SER A 204 3.29 12.03 -8.31
C SER A 204 1.80 11.98 -8.63
N CYS A 205 1.18 13.06 -9.15
CA CYS A 205 -0.27 13.20 -9.31
C CYS A 205 -0.90 12.01 -10.04
N ILE A 206 -0.34 11.62 -11.18
CA ILE A 206 -0.89 10.51 -11.98
C ILE A 206 -0.85 9.18 -11.22
N ILE A 207 0.25 8.92 -10.51
CA ILE A 207 0.45 7.70 -9.74
C ILE A 207 -0.53 7.66 -8.58
N VAL A 208 -0.64 8.75 -7.81
CA VAL A 208 -1.53 8.81 -6.64
C VAL A 208 -3.02 8.80 -7.02
N LEU A 209 -3.38 9.30 -8.20
CA LEU A 209 -4.73 9.18 -8.74
C LEU A 209 -5.07 7.72 -9.05
N ILE A 210 -4.18 6.99 -9.74
CA ILE A 210 -4.38 5.56 -10.04
C ILE A 210 -4.46 4.76 -8.74
N MET A 211 -3.55 5.01 -7.79
CA MET A 211 -3.56 4.34 -6.49
C MET A 211 -4.84 4.66 -5.69
N GLY A 212 -5.30 5.91 -5.70
CA GLY A 212 -6.53 6.30 -5.00
C GLY A 212 -7.78 5.66 -5.60
N ILE A 213 -7.90 5.65 -6.93
CA ILE A 213 -9.01 5.04 -7.67
C ILE A 213 -9.08 3.53 -7.38
N THR A 214 -7.96 2.82 -7.52
CA THR A 214 -7.89 1.38 -7.23
C THR A 214 -8.06 1.07 -5.73
N GLY A 215 -7.63 1.98 -4.85
CA GLY A 215 -7.83 1.88 -3.41
C GLY A 215 -9.30 1.85 -2.99
N LEU A 216 -10.18 2.59 -3.69
CA LEU A 216 -11.62 2.64 -3.37
C LEU A 216 -12.31 1.28 -3.48
N CYS A 217 -11.83 0.38 -4.35
CA CYS A 217 -12.34 -0.98 -4.50
C CYS A 217 -12.29 -1.80 -3.20
N TRP A 218 -11.41 -1.42 -2.28
CA TRP A 218 -11.25 -2.11 -1.00
C TRP A 218 -12.10 -1.52 0.12
N SER A 219 -12.57 -0.29 -0.05
CA SER A 219 -13.41 0.42 0.94
C SER A 219 -14.89 0.31 0.63
N PHE A 220 -15.27 0.31 -0.66
CA PHE A 220 -16.67 0.32 -1.09
C PHE A 220 -16.97 -0.88 -2.00
N GLU A 221 -17.77 -1.81 -1.49
CA GLU A 221 -18.13 -3.05 -2.20
C GLU A 221 -18.87 -2.76 -3.51
N GLY A 222 -19.84 -1.83 -3.49
CA GLY A 222 -20.57 -1.43 -4.70
C GLY A 222 -19.68 -0.77 -5.76
N TYR A 223 -18.61 -0.06 -5.37
CA TYR A 223 -17.65 0.51 -6.33
C TYR A 223 -16.84 -0.59 -7.02
N ARG A 224 -16.38 -1.58 -6.24
CA ARG A 224 -15.66 -2.74 -6.75
C ARG A 224 -16.52 -3.59 -7.69
N GLU A 225 -17.77 -3.85 -7.31
CA GLU A 225 -18.72 -4.62 -8.13
C GLU A 225 -19.06 -3.89 -9.43
N GLY A 226 -19.29 -2.58 -9.38
CA GLY A 226 -19.52 -1.77 -10.57
C GLY A 226 -18.35 -1.80 -11.55
N LEU A 227 -17.10 -1.75 -11.06
CA LEU A 227 -15.91 -1.87 -11.91
C LEU A 227 -15.69 -3.29 -12.46
N GLY A 228 -16.01 -4.32 -11.67
CA GLY A 228 -15.82 -5.71 -12.09
C GLY A 228 -16.83 -6.20 -13.14
N ASN A 229 -17.94 -5.47 -13.31
CA ASN A 229 -19.00 -5.77 -14.29
C ASN A 229 -18.89 -4.96 -15.59
N LEU A 230 -17.87 -4.10 -15.74
CA LEU A 230 -17.54 -3.39 -16.99
C LEU A 230 -16.69 -4.28 -17.90
#